data_AF-A0A521CK52-F1
#
_entry.id   AF-A0A521CK52-F1
#
_cell.length_a   1.000
_cell.length_b   1.000
_cell.length_c   1.000
_cell.angle_alpha   90.00
_cell.angle_beta   90.00
_cell.angle_gamma   90.00
#
_symmetry.space_group_name_H-M   'P 1'
#
loop_
_entity.id
_entity.type
_entity.pdbx_description
1 polymer ?
#
loop_
_entity_poly.entity_id
_entity_poly.type
_entity_poly.pdbx_seq_one_letter_code
_entity_poly.pdbx_strand_id
1 'polypeptide(L)'
;MNIFGNGTARIFSILGLFIASALIIQCNSQPGEEPVSEQPQQAAQKAKQDTPELADAMGQLQYYTHKYALALDARNHELATFYFHEVRAAADGIIENIPGYEGYDIARFMNLFLSPTLEPVETALASRNWEEARQRTIEMVDACNSCHNATSHGFVKVTPGFSDNPYNQDFSAPE
;
A
#
# COMPACT_ATOMS: atom_id res chain seq x y z
N MET A 1 -60.39 54.71 -12.32
CA MET A 1 -58.99 54.23 -12.22
C MET A 1 -59.00 52.73 -12.46
N ASN A 2 -58.06 52.26 -13.27
CA ASN A 2 -57.97 51.02 -14.07
C ASN A 2 -58.72 49.74 -13.65
N ILE A 3 -59.18 49.08 -14.73
CA ILE A 3 -59.93 47.84 -14.90
C ILE A 3 -58.96 46.67 -15.20
N PHE A 4 -59.48 45.44 -15.11
CA PHE A 4 -59.06 44.12 -15.65
C PHE A 4 -58.57 43.14 -14.58
N GLY A 5 -59.25 42.03 -14.24
CA GLY A 5 -60.48 41.42 -14.75
C GLY A 5 -60.24 40.05 -15.38
N ASN A 6 -60.86 39.02 -14.79
CA ASN A 6 -61.33 37.73 -15.35
C ASN A 6 -60.29 36.76 -15.96
N GLY A 7 -60.49 35.44 -15.96
CA GLY A 7 -61.62 34.61 -15.55
C GLY A 7 -61.45 33.20 -16.13
N THR A 8 -61.67 32.20 -15.27
CA THR A 8 -62.39 30.93 -15.47
C THR A 8 -62.34 30.12 -16.78
N ALA A 9 -62.33 28.80 -16.58
CA ALA A 9 -63.00 27.71 -17.33
C ALA A 9 -62.09 26.85 -18.24
N ARG A 10 -61.81 25.58 -17.88
CA ARG A 10 -62.64 24.36 -18.12
C ARG A 10 -62.62 23.99 -19.62
N ILE A 11 -62.09 22.84 -20.06
CA ILE A 11 -62.60 21.45 -20.01
C ILE A 11 -62.56 20.92 -21.46
N PHE A 12 -61.84 19.81 -21.64
CA PHE A 12 -62.06 18.70 -22.58
C PHE A 12 -62.11 18.91 -24.12
N SER A 13 -61.32 18.03 -24.75
CA SER A 13 -61.65 17.27 -25.97
C SER A 13 -61.76 18.05 -27.29
N ILE A 14 -60.95 17.66 -28.28
CA ILE A 14 -61.43 16.84 -29.41
C ILE A 14 -60.24 16.44 -30.29
N LEU A 15 -60.23 15.15 -30.55
CA LEU A 15 -59.41 14.36 -31.46
C LEU A 15 -59.57 14.79 -32.92
N GLY A 16 -58.44 14.92 -33.62
CA GLY A 16 -58.29 14.59 -35.03
C GLY A 16 -58.44 15.74 -36.03
N LEU A 17 -57.35 16.08 -36.73
CA LEU A 17 -57.38 16.36 -38.17
C LEU A 17 -55.96 16.57 -38.74
N PHE A 18 -55.64 15.84 -39.82
CA PHE A 18 -54.63 16.07 -40.86
C PHE A 18 -53.15 16.24 -40.45
N ILE A 19 -52.31 15.23 -40.65
CA ILE A 19 -51.59 14.97 -41.91
C ILE A 19 -50.85 16.22 -42.41
N ALA A 20 -49.52 16.17 -42.29
CA ALA A 20 -48.49 16.75 -43.17
C ALA A 20 -47.37 17.43 -42.38
N SER A 21 -46.45 16.63 -41.84
CA SER A 21 -45.09 17.08 -41.52
C SER A 21 -44.16 15.87 -41.56
N ALA A 22 -44.06 15.25 -42.73
CA ALA A 22 -42.85 14.52 -43.09
C ALA A 22 -41.72 15.56 -43.23
N LEU A 23 -40.49 15.17 -42.83
CA LEU A 23 -39.30 16.02 -42.57
C LEU A 23 -39.39 16.60 -41.16
N ILE A 24 -38.78 15.99 -40.13
CA ILE A 24 -37.33 15.92 -39.94
C ILE A 24 -37.04 14.64 -39.12
N ILE A 25 -36.61 13.56 -39.78
CA ILE A 25 -35.81 12.53 -39.12
C ILE A 25 -34.38 13.02 -39.22
N GLN A 26 -33.98 13.88 -38.29
CA GLN A 26 -32.57 13.99 -37.94
C GLN A 26 -32.29 12.80 -37.03
N CYS A 27 -31.50 11.86 -37.55
CA CYS A 27 -30.79 10.89 -36.74
C CYS A 27 -30.03 11.65 -35.65
N ASN A 28 -30.57 11.68 -34.43
CA ASN A 28 -29.81 12.03 -33.25
C ASN A 28 -28.93 10.83 -32.91
N SER A 29 -27.90 10.61 -33.71
CA SER A 29 -26.78 9.77 -33.32
C SER A 29 -26.08 10.52 -32.19
N GLN A 30 -26.41 10.20 -30.93
CA GLN A 30 -25.52 10.56 -29.83
C GLN A 30 -24.17 9.93 -30.17
N PRO A 31 -23.09 10.71 -30.33
CA PRO A 31 -21.77 10.14 -30.22
C PRO A 31 -21.73 9.54 -28.82
N GLY A 32 -21.48 8.24 -28.74
CA GLY A 32 -21.20 7.60 -27.47
C GLY A 32 -20.17 8.45 -26.73
N GLU A 33 -20.40 8.66 -25.44
CA GLU A 33 -19.39 9.22 -24.56
C GLU A 33 -18.13 8.37 -24.75
N GLU A 34 -17.15 8.92 -25.49
CA GLU A 34 -15.81 8.36 -25.51
C GLU A 34 -15.33 8.29 -24.05
N PRO A 35 -14.58 7.25 -23.65
CA PRO A 35 -14.03 7.22 -22.31
C PRO A 35 -13.19 8.49 -22.16
N VAL A 36 -13.63 9.36 -21.25
CA VAL A 36 -12.94 10.60 -20.89
C VAL A 36 -11.47 10.23 -20.71
N SER A 37 -10.61 10.78 -21.57
CA SER A 37 -9.18 10.64 -21.43
C SER A 37 -8.82 11.14 -20.04
N GLU A 38 -8.43 10.22 -19.14
CA GLU A 38 -7.96 10.58 -17.81
C GLU A 38 -6.82 11.58 -18.01
N GLN A 39 -7.02 12.84 -17.60
CA GLN A 39 -5.97 13.83 -17.69
C GLN A 39 -4.76 13.31 -16.90
N PRO A 40 -3.51 13.52 -17.36
CA PRO A 40 -2.31 13.04 -16.67
C PRO A 40 -2.26 13.39 -15.18
N GLN A 41 -2.86 14.54 -14.82
CA GLN A 41 -3.01 15.00 -13.44
C GLN A 41 -3.92 14.11 -12.59
N GLN A 42 -5.01 13.62 -13.16
CA GLN A 42 -6.03 12.79 -12.51
C GLN A 42 -5.54 11.35 -12.34
N ALA A 43 -4.84 10.82 -13.33
CA ALA A 43 -4.14 9.53 -13.24
C ALA A 43 -3.01 9.57 -12.19
N ALA A 44 -2.23 10.65 -12.13
CA ALA A 44 -1.18 10.80 -11.11
C ALA A 44 -1.75 10.96 -9.68
N GLN A 45 -2.87 11.67 -9.53
CA GLN A 45 -3.56 11.79 -8.24
C GLN A 45 -4.15 10.46 -7.79
N LYS A 46 -4.77 9.70 -8.70
CA LYS A 46 -5.31 8.37 -8.43
C LYS A 46 -4.19 7.38 -8.08
N ALA A 47 -3.08 7.37 -8.81
CA ALA A 47 -1.90 6.56 -8.49
C ALA A 47 -1.33 6.87 -7.09
N LYS A 48 -1.32 8.16 -6.69
CA LYS A 48 -0.93 8.56 -5.33
C LYS A 48 -1.93 8.10 -4.26
N GLN A 49 -3.23 8.06 -4.56
CA GLN A 49 -4.25 7.55 -3.65
C GLN A 49 -4.24 6.02 -3.52
N ASP A 50 -3.85 5.33 -4.59
CA ASP A 50 -3.79 3.87 -4.65
C ASP A 50 -2.47 3.31 -4.06
N THR A 51 -1.44 4.15 -3.87
CA THR A 51 -0.17 3.73 -3.25
C THR A 51 -0.36 3.53 -1.74
N PRO A 52 -0.06 2.35 -1.18
CA PRO A 52 -0.17 2.11 0.25
C PRO A 52 0.72 3.06 1.07
N GLU A 53 0.31 3.32 2.31
CA GLU A 53 1.08 4.17 3.20
C GLU A 53 2.39 3.50 3.64
N LEU A 54 3.52 4.19 3.41
CA LEU A 54 4.84 3.63 3.69
C LEU A 54 5.07 3.41 5.19
N ALA A 55 4.58 4.32 6.05
CA ALA A 55 4.73 4.16 7.49
C ALA A 55 4.05 2.88 8.01
N ASP A 56 2.88 2.53 7.46
CA ASP A 56 2.17 1.30 7.82
C ASP A 56 2.94 0.06 7.37
N ALA A 57 3.44 0.07 6.12
CA ALA A 57 4.23 -1.04 5.58
C ALA A 57 5.55 -1.24 6.32
N MET A 58 6.27 -0.16 6.64
CA MET A 58 7.50 -0.19 7.45
C MET A 58 7.22 -0.64 8.88
N GLY A 59 6.09 -0.22 9.46
CA GLY A 59 5.64 -0.70 10.77
C GLY A 59 5.41 -2.20 10.79
N GLN A 60 4.81 -2.75 9.73
CA GLN A 60 4.59 -4.19 9.57
C GLN A 60 5.91 -4.96 9.42
N LEU A 61 6.84 -4.45 8.61
CA LEU A 61 8.18 -5.01 8.47
C LEU A 61 8.91 -5.02 9.82
N GLN A 62 8.91 -3.90 10.55
CA GLN A 62 9.53 -3.79 11.88
C GLN A 62 8.88 -4.76 12.89
N TYR A 63 7.56 -4.91 12.85
CA TYR A 63 6.84 -5.86 13.69
C TYR A 63 7.31 -7.30 13.45
N TYR A 64 7.41 -7.73 12.19
CA TYR A 64 7.91 -9.07 11.86
C TYR A 64 9.39 -9.23 12.21
N THR A 65 10.22 -8.22 11.98
CA THR A 65 11.64 -8.24 12.36
C THR A 65 11.81 -8.41 13.87
N HIS A 66 11.00 -7.73 14.70
CA HIS A 66 11.08 -7.88 16.14
C HIS A 66 10.64 -9.27 16.60
N LYS A 67 9.54 -9.81 16.05
CA LYS A 67 9.10 -11.17 16.37
C LYS A 67 10.10 -12.23 15.93
N TYR A 68 10.74 -12.03 14.79
CA TYR A 68 11.87 -12.84 14.34
C TYR A 68 13.03 -12.79 15.35
N ALA A 69 13.45 -11.60 15.78
CA ALA A 69 14.55 -11.43 16.72
C ALA A 69 14.28 -12.11 18.09
N LEU A 70 13.06 -12.01 18.60
CA LEU A 70 12.65 -12.71 19.83
C LEU A 70 12.68 -14.24 19.67
N ALA A 71 12.19 -14.76 18.53
CA ALA A 71 12.25 -16.19 18.24
C ALA A 71 13.70 -16.69 18.08
N LEU A 72 14.56 -15.86 17.47
CA LEU A 72 15.98 -16.14 17.30
C LEU A 72 16.71 -16.19 18.64
N ASP A 73 16.48 -15.21 19.52
CA ASP A 73 17.09 -15.15 20.86
C ASP A 73 16.68 -16.37 21.71
N ALA A 74 15.41 -16.75 21.64
CA ALA A 74 14.87 -17.95 22.27
C ALA A 74 15.31 -19.27 21.59
N ARG A 75 16.06 -19.19 20.48
CA ARG A 75 16.50 -20.35 19.66
C ARG A 75 15.35 -21.23 19.18
N ASN A 76 14.15 -20.66 19.05
CA ASN A 76 13.01 -21.33 18.46
C ASN A 76 13.13 -21.30 16.93
N HIS A 77 13.78 -22.33 16.39
CA HIS A 77 14.10 -22.40 14.96
C HIS A 77 12.86 -22.30 14.05
N GLU A 78 11.78 -23.00 14.41
CA GLU A 78 10.56 -23.03 13.60
C GLU A 78 9.92 -21.65 13.56
N LEU A 79 9.77 -21.01 14.72
CA LEU A 79 9.17 -19.69 14.82
C LEU A 79 10.05 -18.60 14.21
N ALA A 80 11.38 -18.71 14.36
CA ALA A 80 12.32 -17.79 13.73
C ALA A 80 12.28 -17.93 12.20
N THR A 81 12.20 -19.15 11.67
CA THR A 81 12.06 -19.39 10.22
C THR A 81 10.76 -18.81 9.69
N PHE A 82 9.65 -19.05 10.40
CA PHE A 82 8.35 -18.48 10.06
C PHE A 82 8.40 -16.94 10.01
N TYR A 83 8.85 -16.27 11.07
CA TYR A 83 8.88 -14.81 11.06
C TYR A 83 9.91 -14.24 10.11
N PHE A 84 11.02 -14.92 9.85
CA PHE A 84 11.96 -14.46 8.84
C PHE A 84 11.37 -14.53 7.42
N HIS A 85 10.55 -15.54 7.12
CA HIS A 85 9.76 -15.58 5.89
C HIS A 85 8.83 -14.35 5.78
N GLU A 86 8.13 -14.00 6.86
CA GLU A 86 7.26 -12.81 6.89
C GLU A 86 8.05 -11.49 6.75
N VAL A 87 9.27 -11.41 7.28
CA VAL A 87 10.19 -10.27 7.04
C VAL A 87 10.49 -10.13 5.54
N ARG A 88 10.83 -11.23 4.87
CA ARG A 88 11.09 -11.23 3.42
C ARG A 88 9.86 -10.82 2.62
N ALA A 89 8.71 -11.42 2.91
CA ALA A 89 7.46 -11.11 2.23
C ALA A 89 7.06 -9.64 2.41
N ALA A 90 7.23 -9.07 3.61
CA ALA A 90 6.99 -7.65 3.85
C ALA A 90 7.97 -6.75 3.09
N ALA A 91 9.26 -7.10 3.04
CA ALA A 91 10.27 -6.35 2.29
C ALA A 91 9.98 -6.36 0.77
N ASP A 92 9.67 -7.53 0.22
CA ASP A 92 9.29 -7.69 -1.20
C ASP A 92 8.00 -6.91 -1.51
N GLY A 93 7.00 -6.99 -0.62
CA GLY A 93 5.76 -6.24 -0.75
C GLY A 93 5.97 -4.72 -0.77
N ILE A 94 6.91 -4.18 0.01
CA ILE A 94 7.28 -2.75 -0.05
C ILE A 94 7.92 -2.41 -1.40
N ILE A 95 8.86 -3.24 -1.87
CA ILE A 95 9.55 -3.01 -3.15
C ILE A 95 8.56 -3.00 -4.31
N GLU A 96 7.61 -3.92 -4.32
CA GLU A 96 6.64 -4.08 -5.41
C GLU A 96 5.55 -3.00 -5.39
N ASN A 97 5.01 -2.70 -4.21
CA ASN A 97 3.79 -1.90 -4.09
C ASN A 97 4.04 -0.42 -3.73
N ILE A 98 5.24 -0.08 -3.26
CA ILE A 98 5.62 1.29 -2.86
C ILE A 98 6.97 1.66 -3.50
N PRO A 99 7.05 1.77 -4.83
CA PRO A 99 8.32 2.03 -5.51
C PRO A 99 8.92 3.40 -5.18
N GLY A 100 8.09 4.39 -4.83
CA GLY A 100 8.54 5.71 -4.41
C GLY A 100 7.58 6.35 -3.40
N TYR A 101 8.14 7.19 -2.53
CA TYR A 101 7.40 7.88 -1.47
C TYR A 101 8.09 9.20 -1.13
N GLU A 102 7.34 10.30 -1.06
CA GLU A 102 7.84 11.64 -0.73
C GLU A 102 9.10 12.10 -1.49
N GLY A 103 9.21 11.73 -2.77
CA GLY A 103 10.34 12.10 -3.62
C GLY A 103 11.58 11.19 -3.47
N TYR A 104 11.50 10.15 -2.65
CA TYR A 104 12.50 9.09 -2.56
C TYR A 104 12.10 7.87 -3.39
N ASP A 105 13.11 7.23 -3.97
CA ASP A 105 12.99 5.97 -4.70
C ASP A 105 13.17 4.81 -3.71
N ILE A 106 12.05 4.40 -3.11
CA ILE A 106 11.99 3.45 -2.01
C ILE A 106 12.37 2.05 -2.49
N ALA A 107 11.87 1.60 -3.64
CA ALA A 107 12.24 0.29 -4.18
C ALA A 107 13.75 0.19 -4.43
N ARG A 108 14.37 1.22 -5.01
CA ARG A 108 15.81 1.23 -5.20
C ARG A 108 16.58 1.24 -3.88
N PHE A 109 16.13 2.00 -2.88
CA PHE A 109 16.79 2.03 -1.58
C PHE A 109 16.64 0.71 -0.81
N MET A 110 15.47 0.08 -0.83
CA MET A 110 15.27 -1.25 -0.26
C MET A 110 16.21 -2.27 -0.89
N ASN A 111 16.32 -2.26 -2.23
CA ASN A 111 17.25 -3.13 -2.95
C ASN A 111 18.74 -2.82 -2.68
N LEU A 112 19.08 -1.56 -2.44
CA LEU A 112 20.46 -1.15 -2.16
C LEU A 112 20.89 -1.47 -0.73
N PHE A 113 20.01 -1.23 0.25
CA PHE A 113 20.34 -1.34 1.67
C PHE A 113 19.89 -2.67 2.28
N LEU A 114 18.61 -3.03 2.18
CA LEU A 114 18.05 -4.16 2.92
C LEU A 114 18.25 -5.50 2.20
N SER A 115 17.89 -5.60 0.91
CA SER A 115 17.89 -6.88 0.19
C SER A 115 19.20 -7.67 0.27
N PRO A 116 20.40 -7.05 0.21
CA PRO A 116 21.67 -7.77 0.34
C PRO A 116 21.89 -8.45 1.70
N THR A 117 21.16 -8.03 2.73
CA THR A 117 21.30 -8.56 4.09
C THR A 117 20.39 -9.76 4.38
N LEU A 118 19.35 -9.98 3.57
CA LEU A 118 18.33 -11.00 3.84
C LEU A 118 18.86 -12.43 3.69
N GLU A 119 19.61 -12.71 2.62
CA GLU A 119 20.16 -14.06 2.38
C GLU A 119 21.21 -14.48 3.43
N PRO A 120 22.15 -13.62 3.85
CA PRO A 120 23.06 -13.96 4.95
C PRO A 120 22.36 -14.35 6.25
N VAL A 121 21.26 -13.66 6.60
CA VAL A 121 20.46 -14.01 7.78
C VAL A 121 19.78 -15.36 7.59
N GLU A 122 19.16 -15.60 6.44
CA GLU A 122 18.48 -16.86 6.11
C GLU A 122 19.45 -18.06 6.17
N THR A 123 20.62 -17.92 5.58
CA THR A 123 21.66 -18.97 5.55
C THR A 123 22.17 -19.28 6.96
N ALA A 124 22.40 -18.26 7.78
CA ALA A 124 22.81 -18.44 9.18
C ALA A 124 21.69 -19.10 10.02
N LEU A 125 20.44 -18.72 9.79
CA LEU A 125 19.28 -19.30 10.47
C LEU A 125 19.08 -20.77 10.06
N ALA A 126 19.14 -21.09 8.77
CA ALA A 126 18.98 -22.43 8.23
C ALA A 126 20.06 -23.41 8.75
N SER A 127 21.29 -22.92 8.91
CA SER A 127 22.39 -23.69 9.51
C SER A 127 22.33 -23.77 11.04
N ARG A 128 21.34 -23.14 11.69
CA ARG A 128 21.19 -23.04 13.15
C ARG A 128 22.44 -22.48 13.84
N ASN A 129 23.20 -21.65 13.13
CA ASN A 129 24.33 -20.94 13.71
C ASN A 129 23.79 -19.69 14.41
N TRP A 130 23.35 -19.85 15.66
CA TRP A 130 22.64 -18.80 16.41
C TRP A 130 23.45 -17.52 16.56
N GLU A 131 24.76 -17.64 16.78
CA GLU A 131 25.64 -16.46 16.93
C GLU A 131 25.76 -15.71 15.60
N GLU A 132 26.00 -16.43 14.51
CA GLU A 132 26.05 -15.84 13.17
C GLU A 132 24.71 -15.22 12.81
N ALA A 133 23.59 -15.93 13.02
CA ALA A 133 22.26 -15.41 12.71
C ALA A 133 21.95 -14.14 13.50
N ARG A 134 22.37 -14.08 14.77
CA ARG A 134 22.24 -12.87 15.60
C ARG A 134 23.07 -11.72 15.03
N GLN A 135 24.32 -11.98 14.66
CA GLN A 135 25.20 -10.96 14.06
C GLN A 135 24.64 -10.45 12.71
N ARG A 136 24.18 -11.34 11.84
CA ARG A 136 23.55 -10.97 10.56
C ARG A 136 22.25 -10.19 10.75
N THR A 137 21.49 -10.50 11.80
CA THR A 137 20.28 -9.75 12.16
C THR A 137 20.63 -8.32 12.58
N ILE A 138 21.71 -8.11 13.32
CA ILE A 138 22.19 -6.76 13.67
C ILE A 138 22.55 -5.98 12.41
N GLU A 139 23.30 -6.59 11.49
CA GLU A 139 23.68 -5.98 10.22
C GLU A 139 22.46 -5.60 9.35
N MET A 140 21.44 -6.47 9.30
CA MET A 140 20.17 -6.18 8.64
C MET A 140 19.45 -4.97 9.27
N VAL A 141 19.40 -4.90 10.60
CA VAL A 141 18.77 -3.78 11.32
C VAL A 141 19.55 -2.47 11.12
N ASP A 142 20.88 -2.54 11.05
CA ASP A 142 21.72 -1.39 10.71
C ASP A 142 21.49 -0.91 9.27
N ALA A 143 21.16 -1.82 8.34
CA ALA A 143 20.75 -1.45 6.99
C ALA A 143 19.42 -0.69 6.95
N CYS A 144 18.44 -1.05 7.78
CA CYS A 144 17.21 -0.26 7.96
C CYS A 144 17.54 1.17 8.40
N ASN A 145 18.39 1.30 9.42
CA ASN A 145 18.84 2.62 9.91
C ASN A 145 19.64 3.41 8.85
N SER A 146 20.41 2.73 7.99
CA SER A 146 21.13 3.37 6.90
C SER A 146 20.20 3.96 5.84
N CYS A 147 19.15 3.21 5.47
CA CYS A 147 18.09 3.70 4.58
C CYS A 147 17.35 4.90 5.20
N HIS A 148 16.95 4.80 6.47
CA HIS A 148 16.27 5.90 7.18
C HIS A 148 17.12 7.17 7.21
N ASN A 149 18.43 7.08 7.42
CA ASN A 149 19.33 8.23 7.33
C ASN A 149 19.39 8.80 5.91
N ALA A 150 19.48 7.95 4.89
CA ALA A 150 19.55 8.37 3.49
C ALA A 150 18.26 9.07 3.00
N THR A 151 17.12 8.79 3.63
CA THR A 151 15.82 9.40 3.31
C THR A 151 15.42 10.53 4.25
N SER A 152 16.35 11.10 5.03
CA SER A 152 16.08 12.16 6.02
C SER A 152 15.15 11.77 7.18
N HIS A 153 14.99 10.47 7.41
CA HIS A 153 14.20 9.87 8.50
C HIS A 153 15.08 9.27 9.61
N GLY A 154 16.34 9.72 9.76
CA GLY A 154 17.30 9.16 10.73
C GLY A 154 16.87 9.23 12.20
N PHE A 155 15.82 9.99 12.52
CA PHE A 155 15.18 9.99 13.83
C PHE A 155 14.34 8.72 14.11
N VAL A 156 13.93 7.99 13.06
CA VAL A 156 13.30 6.67 13.15
C VAL A 156 14.40 5.63 13.32
N LYS A 157 14.85 5.44 14.56
CA LYS A 157 15.92 4.50 14.89
C LYS A 157 15.37 3.15 15.32
N VAL A 158 15.69 2.11 14.57
CA VAL A 158 15.36 0.72 14.92
C VAL A 158 16.49 0.07 15.71
N THR A 159 16.13 -0.87 16.58
CA THR A 159 17.05 -1.67 17.40
C THR A 159 16.83 -3.16 17.14
N PRO A 160 17.83 -4.03 17.36
CA PRO A 160 17.69 -5.46 17.04
C PRO A 160 16.58 -6.21 17.77
N GLY A 161 16.17 -5.77 18.98
CA GLY A 161 14.99 -6.33 19.64
C GLY A 161 15.14 -7.77 20.14
N PHE A 162 16.33 -8.16 20.60
CA PHE A 162 16.57 -9.51 21.13
C PHE A 162 16.01 -9.74 22.54
N SER A 163 15.57 -8.70 23.25
CA SER A 163 15.09 -8.80 24.64
C SER A 163 13.69 -8.21 24.81
N ASP A 164 13.08 -8.49 25.96
CA ASP A 164 11.85 -7.85 26.44
C ASP A 164 10.63 -8.06 25.54
N ASN A 165 10.17 -9.31 25.44
CA ASN A 165 8.96 -9.69 24.69
C ASN A 165 7.72 -8.89 25.15
N PRO A 166 7.20 -7.96 24.33
CA PRO A 166 5.99 -7.19 24.65
C PRO A 166 4.71 -7.89 24.15
N TYR A 167 4.84 -9.00 23.44
CA TYR A 167 3.75 -9.67 22.77
C TYR A 167 3.08 -10.69 23.67
N ASN A 168 1.79 -10.89 23.47
CA ASN A 168 1.00 -11.99 24.04
C ASN A 168 1.29 -13.33 23.31
N GLN A 169 2.56 -13.66 23.13
CA GLN A 169 3.03 -14.84 22.42
C GLN A 169 4.23 -15.43 23.13
N ASP A 170 4.28 -16.75 23.24
CA ASP A 170 5.45 -17.48 23.72
C ASP A 170 6.43 -17.70 22.56
N PHE A 171 7.71 -17.39 22.79
CA PHE A 171 8.79 -17.53 21.82
C PHE A 171 9.75 -18.67 22.18
N SER A 172 9.57 -19.32 23.33
CA SER A 172 10.42 -20.42 23.78
C SER A 172 10.51 -21.52 22.71
N ALA A 173 11.68 -22.15 22.57
CA ALA A 173 11.82 -23.31 21.71
C ALA A 173 10.96 -24.47 22.23
N PRO A 174 10.32 -25.27 21.37
CA PRO A 174 9.60 -26.45 21.79
C PRO A 174 10.53 -27.43 22.53
N GLU A 175 10.01 -28.10 23.56
CA GLU A 175 10.72 -29.15 24.32
C GLU A 175 11.10 -30.38 23.47
#